data_AF-A0A371IPD2-F1
#
_entry.id   AF-A0A371IPD2-F1
#
_cell.length_a   1.000
_cell.length_b   1.000
_cell.length_c   1.000
_cell.angle_alpha   90.00
_cell.angle_beta   90.00
_cell.angle_gamma   90.00
#
_symmetry.space_group_name_H-M   'P 1'
#
loop_
_entity.id
_entity.type
_entity.pdbx_description
1 polymer ?
#
loop_
_entity_poly.entity_id
_entity_poly.type
_entity_poly.pdbx_seq_one_letter_code
_entity_poly.pdbx_strand_id
1 'polypeptide(L)'
;MKKHIKKVIIITVLFLALFGISILISLEKFNVENPFSVAIGLYKITFTDTEYVEIQEYPKVIIAKPDNAGDLLYKYMEEKGYIESDRFGAIIEFTQAESMNFVEFSVNGYYSLWKWNE
;
A
#
# COMPACT_ATOMS: atom_id res chain seq x y z
N MET A 1 -34.23 20.49 -20.57
CA MET A 1 -33.60 19.24 -20.07
C MET A 1 -34.39 18.72 -18.87
N LYS A 2 -34.90 17.48 -18.94
CA LYS A 2 -35.77 16.92 -17.88
C LYS A 2 -35.01 16.86 -16.54
N LYS A 3 -35.70 17.13 -15.42
CA LYS A 3 -35.09 17.26 -14.07
C LYS A 3 -34.24 16.03 -13.67
N HIS A 4 -34.64 14.83 -14.10
CA HIS A 4 -33.88 13.59 -13.87
C HIS A 4 -32.56 13.55 -14.66
N ILE A 5 -32.51 14.05 -15.90
CA ILE A 5 -31.28 14.09 -16.71
C ILE A 5 -30.24 15.01 -16.05
N LYS A 6 -30.67 16.19 -15.57
CA LYS A 6 -29.80 17.09 -14.82
C LYS A 6 -29.24 16.43 -13.55
N LYS A 7 -30.07 15.69 -12.81
CA LYS A 7 -29.64 14.98 -11.60
C LYS A 7 -28.63 13.88 -11.90
N VAL A 8 -28.85 13.10 -12.95
CA VAL A 8 -27.92 12.05 -13.39
C VAL A 8 -26.56 12.64 -13.75
N ILE A 9 -26.53 13.71 -14.56
CA ILE A 9 -25.28 14.38 -14.95
C ILE A 9 -24.51 14.84 -13.72
N ILE A 10 -25.18 15.47 -12.75
CA ILE A 10 -24.54 15.93 -11.52
C ILE A 10 -23.92 14.76 -10.73
N ILE A 11 -24.66 13.66 -10.58
CA ILE A 11 -24.16 12.46 -9.87
C ILE A 11 -22.95 11.87 -10.60
N THR A 12 -23.00 11.76 -11.93
CA THR A 12 -21.89 11.24 -12.73
C THR A 12 -20.65 12.12 -12.60
N VAL A 13 -20.79 13.45 -12.68
CA VAL A 13 -19.68 14.38 -12.52
C VAL A 13 -19.06 14.29 -11.13
N LEU A 14 -19.89 14.22 -10.08
CA LEU A 14 -19.42 14.03 -8.71
C LEU A 14 -18.66 12.71 -8.53
N PHE A 15 -19.18 11.63 -9.11
CA PHE A 15 -18.53 10.32 -9.05
C PHE A 15 -17.16 10.34 -9.75
N LEU A 16 -17.08 10.92 -10.95
CA LEU A 16 -15.82 11.07 -11.68
C LEU A 16 -14.82 11.94 -10.92
N ALA A 17 -15.27 13.02 -10.28
CA ALA A 17 -14.40 13.87 -9.46
C ALA A 17 -13.84 13.11 -8.25
N LEU A 18 -14.70 12.39 -7.52
CA LEU A 18 -14.27 11.57 -6.38
C LEU A 18 -13.31 10.45 -6.80
N PHE A 19 -13.58 9.80 -7.94
CA PHE A 19 -12.71 8.78 -8.49
C PHE A 19 -11.35 9.34 -8.94
N GLY A 20 -11.33 10.52 -9.56
CA GLY A 20 -10.08 11.20 -9.87
C GLY A 20 -9.25 11.51 -8.62
N ILE A 21 -9.89 11.99 -7.56
CA ILE A 21 -9.23 12.28 -6.28
C ILE A 21 -8.66 11.00 -5.65
N SER A 22 -9.38 9.86 -5.71
CA SER A 22 -8.88 8.62 -5.12
C SER A 22 -7.64 8.09 -5.83
N ILE A 23 -7.55 8.24 -7.16
CA ILE A 23 -6.34 7.91 -7.94
C ILE A 23 -5.17 8.78 -7.49
N LEU A 24 -5.38 10.10 -7.35
CA LEU A 24 -4.33 11.02 -6.92
C LEU A 24 -3.79 10.66 -5.53
N ILE A 25 -4.67 10.36 -4.58
CA ILE A 25 -4.28 9.94 -3.22
C ILE A 25 -3.51 8.61 -3.26
N SER A 26 -3.95 7.66 -4.09
CA SER A 26 -3.30 6.35 -4.26
C SER A 26 -1.86 6.51 -4.77
N LEU A 27 -1.66 7.36 -5.78
CA LEU A 27 -0.34 7.65 -6.33
C LEU A 27 0.53 8.40 -5.33
N GLU A 28 0.03 9.47 -4.71
CA GLU A 28 0.82 10.31 -3.81
C GLU A 28 1.27 9.58 -2.54
N LYS A 29 0.37 8.78 -1.93
CA LYS A 29 0.65 8.14 -0.63
C LYS A 29 1.22 6.73 -0.72
N PHE A 30 0.81 5.97 -1.72
CA PHE A 30 1.14 4.55 -1.83
C PHE A 30 2.03 4.25 -3.03
N ASN A 31 2.18 5.20 -3.97
CA ASN A 31 2.83 4.98 -5.27
C ASN A 31 2.18 3.80 -6.03
N VAL A 32 0.85 3.69 -5.94
CA VAL A 32 0.05 2.64 -6.57
C VAL A 32 -0.99 3.25 -7.50
N GLU A 33 -1.06 2.76 -8.74
CA GLU A 33 -1.97 3.27 -9.77
C GLU A 33 -3.44 2.88 -9.52
N ASN A 34 -3.66 1.72 -8.91
CA ASN A 34 -4.99 1.17 -8.68
C ASN A 34 -5.54 1.58 -7.29
N PRO A 35 -6.42 2.59 -7.19
CA PRO A 35 -6.96 3.00 -5.88
C PRO A 35 -7.86 1.94 -5.24
N PHE A 36 -8.39 0.98 -6.01
CA PHE A 36 -9.21 -0.09 -5.46
C PHE A 36 -8.38 -1.13 -4.71
N SER A 37 -7.16 -1.44 -5.17
CA SER A 37 -6.29 -2.38 -4.43
C SER A 37 -5.89 -1.78 -3.09
N VAL A 38 -5.57 -0.48 -3.04
CA VAL A 38 -5.34 0.27 -1.79
C VAL A 38 -6.56 0.20 -0.88
N ALA A 39 -7.75 0.54 -1.39
CA ALA A 39 -8.97 0.54 -0.58
C ALA A 39 -9.30 -0.85 -0.01
N ILE A 40 -9.17 -1.90 -0.83
CA ILE A 40 -9.42 -3.28 -0.41
C ILE A 40 -8.36 -3.74 0.59
N GLY A 41 -7.10 -3.42 0.37
CA GLY A 41 -6.04 -3.79 1.30
C GLY A 41 -6.20 -3.09 2.65
N LEU A 42 -6.53 -1.80 2.67
CA LEU A 42 -6.82 -1.05 3.90
C LEU A 42 -8.02 -1.66 4.63
N TYR A 43 -9.07 -2.02 3.90
CA TYR A 43 -10.22 -2.70 4.47
C TYR A 43 -9.85 -4.03 5.14
N LYS A 44 -9.03 -4.86 4.48
CA LYS A 44 -8.58 -6.14 5.02
C LYS A 44 -7.76 -5.95 6.30
N ILE A 45 -6.71 -5.15 6.29
CA ILE A 45 -5.86 -4.98 7.48
C ILE A 45 -6.60 -4.33 8.66
N THR A 46 -7.66 -3.55 8.39
CA THR A 46 -8.42 -2.85 9.45
C THR A 46 -9.52 -3.72 10.03
N PHE A 47 -10.26 -4.45 9.19
CA PHE A 47 -11.51 -5.11 9.58
C PHE A 47 -11.42 -6.63 9.62
N THR A 48 -10.27 -7.22 9.31
CA THR A 48 -10.05 -8.68 9.37
C THR A 48 -8.76 -9.03 10.14
N ASP A 49 -8.52 -10.32 10.31
CA ASP A 49 -7.29 -10.85 10.91
C ASP A 49 -6.11 -10.84 9.93
N THR A 50 -6.28 -10.29 8.72
CA THR A 50 -5.20 -10.20 7.73
C THR A 50 -4.11 -9.24 8.20
N GLU A 51 -2.90 -9.76 8.41
CA GLU A 51 -1.76 -8.97 8.90
C GLU A 51 -1.19 -8.03 7.84
N TYR A 52 -1.14 -8.47 6.58
CA TYR A 52 -0.63 -7.68 5.46
C TYR A 52 -1.29 -8.07 4.14
N VAL A 53 -1.30 -7.13 3.19
CA VAL A 53 -1.87 -7.28 1.85
C VAL A 53 -0.95 -6.64 0.82
N GLU A 54 -0.58 -7.42 -0.19
CA GLU A 54 0.05 -6.89 -1.40
C GLU A 54 -0.98 -6.13 -2.24
N ILE A 55 -0.72 -4.86 -2.48
CA ILE A 55 -1.61 -3.95 -3.23
C ILE A 55 -1.08 -3.60 -4.62
N GLN A 56 0.19 -3.93 -4.88
CA GLN A 56 0.85 -3.83 -6.19
C GLN A 56 1.98 -4.86 -6.28
N GLU A 57 2.08 -5.53 -7.42
CA GLU A 57 3.07 -6.58 -7.68
C GLU A 57 4.44 -6.01 -8.10
N TYR A 58 4.46 -4.97 -8.95
CA TYR A 58 5.69 -4.31 -9.40
C TYR A 58 5.52 -2.78 -9.62
N PRO A 59 6.40 -1.93 -9.05
CA PRO A 59 7.26 -2.25 -7.90
C PRO A 59 6.39 -2.73 -6.73
N LYS A 60 6.88 -3.71 -5.98
CA LYS A 60 6.06 -4.36 -4.94
C LYS A 60 5.68 -3.36 -3.86
N VAL A 61 4.40 -3.31 -3.52
CA VAL A 61 3.88 -2.50 -2.42
C VAL A 61 2.96 -3.34 -1.55
N ILE A 62 3.29 -3.41 -0.27
CA ILE A 62 2.50 -4.11 0.75
C ILE A 62 2.03 -3.10 1.80
N ILE A 63 0.78 -3.22 2.21
CA ILE A 63 0.28 -2.58 3.41
C ILE A 63 0.05 -3.61 4.50
N ALA A 64 0.47 -3.30 5.71
CA ALA A 64 0.38 -4.17 6.86
C ALA A 64 -0.31 -3.46 8.03
N LYS A 65 -0.75 -4.23 9.02
CA LYS A 65 -1.25 -3.70 10.29
C LYS A 65 -0.18 -2.79 10.92
N PRO A 66 -0.59 -1.67 11.54
CA PRO A 66 0.35 -0.76 12.18
C PRO A 66 0.93 -1.35 13.48
N ASP A 67 0.19 -2.24 14.13
CA ASP A 67 0.61 -2.94 15.34
C ASP A 67 1.74 -3.93 15.01
N ASN A 68 2.86 -3.81 15.71
CA ASN A 68 4.07 -4.63 15.48
C ASN A 68 4.58 -4.59 14.03
N ALA A 69 4.39 -3.45 13.35
CA ALA A 69 4.74 -3.27 11.93
C ALA A 69 6.16 -3.71 11.54
N GLY A 70 7.14 -3.44 12.41
CA GLY A 70 8.53 -3.88 12.20
C GLY A 70 8.64 -5.40 12.22
N ASP A 71 8.15 -6.05 13.28
CA ASP A 71 8.19 -7.50 13.44
C ASP A 71 7.50 -8.22 12.28
N LEU A 72 6.38 -7.67 11.79
CA LEU A 72 5.68 -8.20 10.61
C LEU A 72 6.57 -8.16 9.35
N LEU A 73 7.29 -7.06 9.11
CA LEU A 73 8.21 -6.96 7.97
C LEU A 73 9.36 -7.96 8.12
N TYR A 74 9.97 -8.01 9.31
CA TYR A 74 11.09 -8.93 9.58
C TYR A 74 10.68 -10.37 9.38
N LYS A 75 9.56 -10.78 9.97
CA LYS A 75 9.01 -12.13 9.80
C LYS A 75 8.74 -12.44 8.33
N TYR A 76 8.14 -11.51 7.59
CA TYR A 76 7.91 -11.67 6.15
C TYR A 76 9.22 -11.89 5.38
N MET A 77 10.27 -11.13 5.68
CA MET A 77 11.57 -11.26 5.01
C MET A 77 12.32 -12.52 5.43
N GLU A 78 12.29 -12.88 6.71
CA GLU A 78 12.88 -14.12 7.25
C GLU A 78 12.22 -15.37 6.64
N GLU A 79 10.89 -15.39 6.50
CA GLU A 79 10.16 -16.48 5.84
C GLU A 79 10.56 -16.63 4.36
N LYS A 80 11.05 -15.56 3.74
CA LYS A 80 11.62 -15.57 2.39
C LYS A 80 13.12 -15.87 2.36
N GLY A 81 13.75 -16.04 3.52
CA GLY A 81 15.17 -16.36 3.69
C GLY A 81 16.11 -15.15 3.55
N TYR A 82 15.58 -13.95 3.74
CA TYR A 82 16.37 -12.72 3.81
C TYR A 82 16.75 -12.38 5.25
N ILE A 83 17.90 -11.73 5.41
CA ILE A 83 18.36 -11.12 6.66
C ILE A 83 18.60 -9.63 6.47
N GLU A 84 18.37 -8.83 7.51
CA GLU A 84 18.74 -7.40 7.47
C GLU A 84 20.27 -7.27 7.42
N SER A 85 20.75 -6.48 6.48
CA SER A 85 22.17 -6.18 6.25
C SER A 85 22.52 -4.79 6.79
N ASP A 86 21.72 -3.79 6.40
CA ASP A 86 21.92 -2.40 6.80
C ASP A 86 20.59 -1.62 6.79
N ARG A 87 20.59 -0.42 7.36
CA ARG A 87 19.43 0.47 7.44
C ARG A 87 19.82 1.93 7.25
N PHE A 88 19.24 2.55 6.23
CA PHE A 88 19.41 3.95 5.87
C PHE A 88 18.10 4.72 6.11
N GLY A 89 17.86 5.09 7.37
CA GLY A 89 16.65 5.79 7.78
C GLY A 89 15.41 4.92 7.59
N ALA A 90 14.56 5.27 6.62
CA ALA A 90 13.35 4.51 6.27
C ALA A 90 13.64 3.33 5.33
N ILE A 91 14.80 3.27 4.69
CA ILE A 91 15.16 2.18 3.77
C ILE A 91 15.90 1.10 4.57
N ILE A 92 15.45 -0.13 4.46
CA ILE A 92 16.07 -1.31 5.07
C ILE A 92 16.62 -2.18 3.95
N GLU A 93 17.88 -2.56 4.05
CA GLU A 93 18.54 -3.48 3.14
C GLU A 93 18.43 -4.91 3.66
N PHE A 94 17.87 -5.78 2.83
CA PHE A 94 17.73 -7.20 3.09
C PHE A 94 18.55 -8.02 2.10
N THR A 95 19.35 -8.96 2.58
CA THR A 95 20.22 -9.79 1.74
C THR A 95 19.86 -11.27 1.85
N GLN A 96 19.93 -11.97 0.72
CA GLN A 96 19.79 -13.42 0.62
C GLN A 96 20.77 -13.92 -0.44
N ALA A 97 21.81 -14.63 -0.01
CA ALA A 97 22.89 -15.13 -0.87
C ALA A 97 23.48 -14.01 -1.77
N GLU A 98 23.10 -13.96 -3.06
CA GLU A 98 23.54 -12.95 -4.03
C GLU A 98 22.48 -11.90 -4.37
N SER A 99 21.30 -11.96 -3.74
CA SER A 99 20.21 -11.00 -3.94
C SER A 99 20.15 -9.97 -2.81
N MET A 100 19.88 -8.72 -3.19
CA MET A 100 19.71 -7.59 -2.28
C MET A 100 18.37 -6.91 -2.57
N ASN A 101 17.57 -6.68 -1.54
CA ASN A 101 16.30 -5.98 -1.62
C ASN A 101 16.34 -4.74 -0.73
N PHE A 102 15.95 -3.60 -1.29
CA PHE A 102 15.78 -2.37 -0.53
C PHE A 102 14.29 -2.13 -0.29
N VAL A 103 13.89 -2.14 0.97
CA VAL A 103 12.50 -1.93 1.36
C VAL A 103 12.38 -0.58 2.07
N GLU A 104 11.67 0.36 1.47
CA GLU A 104 11.27 1.59 2.14
C GLU A 104 10.10 1.28 3.09
N PHE A 105 10.39 1.34 4.39
CA PHE A 105 9.47 1.06 5.47
C PHE A 105 8.96 2.36 6.09
N SER A 106 7.64 2.49 6.18
CA SER A 106 6.97 3.55 6.93
C SER A 106 5.78 3.02 7.71
N VAL A 107 5.41 3.72 8.78
CA VAL A 107 4.26 3.36 9.62
C VAL A 107 3.58 4.60 10.15
N ASN A 108 2.25 4.55 10.23
CA ASN A 108 1.41 5.52 10.92
C ASN A 108 0.37 4.79 11.78
N GLY A 109 -0.53 5.52 12.44
CA GLY A 109 -1.55 4.93 13.33
C GLY A 109 -2.62 4.07 12.65
N TYR A 110 -2.61 3.95 11.32
CA TYR A 110 -3.62 3.23 10.54
C TYR A 110 -3.02 2.04 9.76
N TYR A 111 -1.79 2.16 9.27
CA TYR A 111 -1.13 1.13 8.49
C TYR A 111 0.40 1.26 8.55
N SER A 112 1.07 0.16 8.26
CA SER A 112 2.46 0.15 7.81
C SER A 112 2.52 -0.05 6.29
N LEU A 113 3.48 0.61 5.64
CA LEU A 113 3.67 0.59 4.19
C LEU A 113 5.10 0.16 3.88
N TRP A 114 5.22 -0.87 3.06
CA TRP A 114 6.49 -1.45 2.63
C TRP A 114 6.56 -1.34 1.11
N LYS A 115 7.54 -0.60 0.60
CA LYS A 115 7.75 -0.40 -0.83
C LYS A 115 9.10 -0.97 -1.22
N TRP A 116 9.11 -1.90 -2.18
CA TRP A 116 10.35 -2.42 -2.74
C TRP A 116 10.90 -1.42 -3.77
N ASN A 117 12.15 -1.04 -3.58
CA ASN A 117 12.94 -0.29 -4.53
C ASN A 117 13.77 -1.31 -5.33
N GLU A 118 13.19 -1.79 -6.43
CA GLU A 118 13.84 -2.66 -7.43
C GLU A 118 14.37 -1.84 -8.61
#